data_AF-A0A3D5T1X2-F1
#
_entry.id   AF-A0A3D5T1X2-F1
#
_cell.length_a   1.000
_cell.length_b   1.000
_cell.length_c   1.000
_cell.angle_alpha   90.00
_cell.angle_beta   90.00
_cell.angle_gamma   90.00
#
_symmetry.space_group_name_H-M   'P 1'
#
loop_
_entity.id
_entity.type
_entity.pdbx_description
1 polymer ?
#
loop_
_entity_poly.entity_id
_entity_poly.type
_entity_poly.pdbx_seq_one_letter_code
_entity_poly.pdbx_strand_id
1 'polypeptide(L)' 'ILQVHDELVLEVPERELERVRGRLPELMCGAAELAVPLVADVGVGANWDEAH' A
#
# COMPACT_ATOMS: atom_id res chain seq x y z
N ILE A 1 3.59 -9.24 1.56
CA ILE A 1 3.72 -10.70 1.38
C ILE A 1 3.57 -11.12 -0.07
N LEU A 2 2.75 -10.42 -0.87
CA LEU A 2 2.57 -10.67 -2.30
C LEU A 2 2.67 -9.35 -3.08
N GLN A 3 3.00 -9.47 -4.36
CA GLN A 3 2.96 -8.39 -5.34
C GLN A 3 2.23 -8.91 -6.58
N VAL A 4 1.24 -8.15 -7.07
CA VAL A 4 0.44 -8.50 -8.23
C VAL A 4 0.19 -7.23 -9.05
N HIS A 5 0.65 -7.20 -10.31
CA HIS A 5 0.58 -6.02 -11.18
C HIS A 5 1.21 -4.76 -10.55
N ASP A 6 0.41 -3.80 -10.10
CA ASP A 6 0.79 -2.54 -9.45
C ASP A 6 0.44 -2.53 -7.95
N GLU A 7 -0.10 -3.63 -7.43
CA GLU A 7 -0.52 -3.77 -6.03
C GLU A 7 0.54 -4.48 -5.17
N LEU A 8 0.68 -3.99 -3.94
CA LEU A 8 1.40 -4.64 -2.86
C LEU A 8 0.40 -5.11 -1.80
N VAL A 9 0.35 -6.42 -1.53
CA VAL A 9 -0.52 -7.00 -0.50
C VAL A 9 0.29 -7.28 0.75
N LEU A 10 -0.09 -6.64 1.86
CA LEU A 10 0.58 -6.75 3.16
C LEU A 10 -0.38 -7.33 4.20
N GLU A 11 0.17 -8.21 5.05
CA GLU A 11 -0.46 -8.53 6.34
C GLU A 11 0.14 -7.59 7.38
N VAL A 12 -0.72 -6.86 8.10
CA VAL A 12 -0.30 -5.83 9.05
C VAL A 12 -0.95 -6.11 10.41
N PRO A 13 -0.18 -6.18 11.50
CA PRO A 13 -0.77 -6.25 12.84
C PRO A 13 -1.64 -5.01 13.11
N GLU A 14 -2.81 -5.19 13.71
CA GLU A 14 -3.78 -4.09 13.96
C GLU A 14 -3.13 -2.87 14.64
N ARG A 15 -2.25 -3.11 15.63
CA ARG A 15 -1.53 -2.06 16.35
C ARG A 15 -0.62 -1.19 15.48
N GLU A 16 -0.25 -1.67 14.29
CA GLU A 16 0.62 -0.97 13.34
C GLU A 16 -0.13 -0.45 12.12
N LEU A 17 -1.42 -0.76 11.99
CA LEU A 17 -2.23 -0.46 10.81
C LEU A 17 -2.19 1.02 10.44
N GLU A 18 -2.48 1.92 11.37
CA GLU A 18 -2.51 3.36 11.13
C GLU A 18 -1.14 3.90 10.69
N ARG A 19 -0.05 3.38 11.28
CA ARG A 19 1.31 3.75 10.92
C ARG A 19 1.63 3.31 9.49
N VAL A 20 1.30 2.08 9.14
CA VAL A 20 1.58 1.51 7.81
C VAL A 20 0.71 2.21 6.76
N ARG A 21 -0.58 2.41 7.04
CA ARG A 21 -1.52 3.11 6.16
C ARG A 21 -1.07 4.53 5.82
N GLY A 22 -0.51 5.25 6.78
CA GLY A 22 0.03 6.59 6.52
C GLY A 22 1.36 6.57 5.75
N ARG A 23 2.26 5.67 6.09
CA ARG A 23 3.65 5.71 5.57
C ARG A 23 3.84 4.97 4.25
N LEU A 24 3.06 3.94 3.97
CA LEU A 24 3.23 3.08 2.81
C LEU A 24 3.02 3.84 1.48
N PRO A 25 1.96 4.67 1.32
CA PRO A 25 1.78 5.46 0.10
C PRO A 25 2.93 6.41 -0.18
N GLU A 26 3.44 7.08 0.86
CA GLU A 26 4.57 8.01 0.72
C GLU A 26 5.81 7.30 0.18
N LEU A 27 6.10 6.10 0.69
CA LEU A 27 7.22 5.29 0.24
C LEU A 27 7.04 4.79 -1.19
N MET A 28 5.83 4.34 -1.54
CA MET A 28 5.52 3.86 -2.91
C MET A 28 5.59 4.99 -3.93
N CYS A 29 5.02 6.16 -3.61
CA CYS A 29 5.05 7.32 -4.49
C CYS A 29 6.47 7.89 -4.64
N GLY A 30 7.28 7.80 -3.59
CA GLY A 30 8.68 8.25 -3.57
C GLY A 30 9.70 7.24 -4.11
N ALA A 31 9.26 6.08 -4.60
CA ALA A 31 10.18 5.01 -5.01
C ALA A 31 10.96 5.34 -6.29
N ALA A 32 10.46 6.24 -7.12
CA ALA A 32 11.11 6.68 -8.35
C ALA A 32 10.70 8.11 -8.72
N GLU A 33 11.64 8.85 -9.31
CA GLU A 33 11.34 10.13 -9.96
C GLU A 33 10.99 9.89 -11.43
N LEU A 34 9.73 10.10 -11.78
CA LEU A 34 9.20 9.88 -13.12
C LEU A 34 8.57 11.17 -13.65
N ALA A 35 8.49 11.29 -14.98
CA ALA A 35 7.83 12.44 -15.62
C ALA A 35 6.33 12.52 -15.28
N VAL A 36 5.71 11.38 -14.97
CA VAL A 36 4.35 11.29 -14.45
C VAL A 36 4.46 10.88 -12.97
N PRO A 37 3.90 11.65 -12.03
CA PRO A 37 3.97 11.31 -10.60
C PRO A 37 3.30 9.97 -10.30
N LEU A 38 3.94 9.17 -9.44
CA LEU A 38 3.34 7.98 -8.87
C LEU A 38 2.30 8.38 -7.83
N VAL A 39 1.19 7.63 -7.81
CA VAL A 39 0.11 7.74 -6.83
C VAL A 39 -0.19 6.34 -6.33
N ALA A 40 -0.38 6.19 -5.02
CA ALA A 40 -0.70 4.91 -4.39
C ALA A 40 -1.89 5.08 -3.45
N ASP A 41 -2.90 4.24 -3.63
CA ASP A 41 -4.07 4.15 -2.77
C ASP A 41 -3.92 3.00 -1.77
N VAL A 42 -4.67 3.07 -0.66
CA VAL A 42 -4.62 2.03 0.40
C VAL A 42 -6.03 1.61 0.77
N GLY A 43 -6.31 0.32 0.56
CA GLY A 43 -7.46 -0.38 1.13
C GLY A 43 -7.06 -1.32 2.27
N VAL A 44 -8.02 -1.63 3.14
CA VAL A 44 -7.84 -2.48 4.33
C VAL A 44 -9.09 -3.33 4.50
N GLY A 45 -8.92 -4.64 4.64
CA GLY A 45 -10.02 -5.60 4.80
C GLY A 45 -9.55 -6.86 5.53
N ALA A 46 -10.49 -7.72 5.93
CA ALA A 46 -10.18 -8.98 6.60
C ALA A 46 -9.63 -10.04 5.64
N ASN A 47 -9.79 -9.81 4.34
CA ASN A 47 -9.23 -10.60 3.25
C ASN A 47 -8.87 -9.67 2.09
N TRP A 48 -8.24 -10.22 1.04
CA TRP A 48 -7.79 -9.43 -0.10
C TRP A 48 -8.96 -8.79 -0.88
N ASP A 49 -10.08 -9.48 -1.05
CA ASP A 49 -11.25 -8.97 -1.78
C ASP A 49 -11.87 -7.75 -1.08
N GLU A 50 -11.87 -7.72 0.25
CA GLU A 50 -12.33 -6.57 1.05
C GLU A 50 -11.33 -5.41 1.10
N ALA A 51 -10.05 -5.67 0.81
CA ALA A 51 -8.96 -4.69 0.88
C ALA A 51 -8.65 -4.04 -0.47
N HIS A 52 -9.21 -4.56 -1.56
CA HIS A 52 -9.12 -4.00 -2.91
C HIS A 52 -10.19 -2.90 -3.09
#